data_AF-A0AAJ0LQV6-F1
#
_entry.id   AF-A0AAJ0LQV6-F1
#
_cell.length_a   1.000
_cell.length_b   1.000
_cell.length_c   1.000
_cell.angle_alpha   90.00
_cell.angle_beta   90.00
_cell.angle_gamma   90.00
#
_symmetry.space_group_name_H-M   'P 1'
#
loop_
_entity.id
_entity.type
_entity.pdbx_description
1 polymer ?
#
loop_
_entity_poly.entity_id
_entity_poly.type
_entity_poly.pdbx_seq_one_letter_code
_entity_poly.pdbx_strand_id
1 'polypeptide(L)'
;MRRLSQWLVCSVLASACTGAFAASALTPQQCRAYPFVRPKGPLTHKMLMDELSELESVGYEPSAGDEGNYPDDIDTAQAKLMQKYRHDCLGASQTTTANQP
;
A
#
# COMPACT_ATOMS: atom_id res chain seq x y z
N MET A 1 48.07 -11.20 29.46
CA MET A 1 47.12 -12.14 28.82
C MET A 1 45.65 -11.73 28.91
N ARG A 2 45.22 -10.90 29.88
CA ARG A 2 43.81 -10.50 30.05
C ARG A 2 43.30 -9.39 29.10
N ARG A 3 44.21 -8.66 28.44
CA ARG A 3 43.89 -7.58 27.50
C ARG A 3 43.69 -8.03 26.04
N LEU A 4 44.01 -9.28 25.70
CA LEU A 4 43.79 -9.84 24.35
C LEU A 4 42.35 -10.38 24.19
N SER A 5 41.74 -10.83 25.30
CA SER A 5 40.35 -11.28 25.33
C SER A 5 39.36 -10.11 25.16
N GLN A 6 39.74 -8.89 25.55
CA GLN A 6 38.91 -7.68 25.38
C GLN A 6 38.79 -7.21 23.92
N TRP A 7 39.74 -7.53 23.05
CA TRP A 7 39.67 -7.16 21.63
C TRP A 7 38.80 -8.10 20.80
N LEU A 8 38.51 -9.30 21.29
CA LEU A 8 37.61 -10.24 20.62
C LEU A 8 36.12 -9.90 20.86
N VAL A 9 35.79 -9.15 21.92
CA VAL A 9 34.40 -8.87 22.30
C VAL A 9 33.75 -7.77 21.44
N CYS A 10 34.53 -6.87 20.82
CA CYS A 10 33.97 -5.76 20.02
C CYS A 10 33.66 -6.12 18.55
N SER A 11 33.97 -7.33 18.08
CA SER A 11 33.73 -7.71 16.68
C SER A 11 32.32 -8.25 16.42
N VAL A 12 31.50 -8.45 17.47
CA VAL A 12 30.15 -9.04 17.35
C VAL A 12 29.08 -7.99 17.01
N LEU A 13 29.39 -6.70 17.06
CA LEU A 13 28.39 -5.62 16.95
C LEU A 13 28.31 -4.94 15.57
N ALA A 14 28.41 -5.70 14.47
CA ALA A 14 28.32 -5.12 13.13
C ALA A 14 27.76 -6.08 12.06
N SER A 15 26.70 -6.82 12.37
CA SER A 15 25.94 -7.56 11.35
C SER A 15 24.59 -6.89 11.10
N ALA A 16 24.63 -6.03 10.07
CA ALA A 16 23.60 -5.78 9.07
C ALA A 16 22.12 -5.81 9.49
N CYS A 17 21.54 -4.62 9.68
CA CYS A 17 20.15 -4.37 9.29
C CYS A 17 20.14 -3.26 8.23
N THR A 18 20.58 -3.57 7.01
CA THR A 18 20.12 -2.83 5.84
C THR A 18 18.68 -3.26 5.58
N GLY A 19 17.74 -2.56 6.23
CA GLY A 19 16.35 -2.63 5.82
C GLY A 19 16.23 -2.02 4.43
N ALA A 20 16.22 -2.86 3.40
CA ALA A 20 15.73 -2.44 2.10
C ALA A 20 14.24 -2.11 2.30
N PHE A 21 13.91 -0.82 2.33
CA PHE A 21 12.53 -0.40 2.12
C PHE A 21 12.18 -0.69 0.66
N ALA A 22 11.98 -1.98 0.33
CA ALA A 22 11.18 -2.32 -0.82
C ALA A 22 9.79 -1.75 -0.51
N ALA A 23 9.34 -0.81 -1.34
CA ALA A 23 7.99 -0.27 -1.26
C ALA A 23 7.03 -1.44 -1.03
N SER A 24 6.39 -1.45 0.13
CA SER A 24 5.66 -2.61 0.59
C SER A 24 4.41 -2.77 -0.26
N ALA A 25 4.57 -3.55 -1.34
CA ALA A 25 3.50 -4.28 -1.98
C ALA A 25 2.45 -4.70 -0.94
N LEU A 26 1.18 -4.39 -1.20
CA LEU A 26 0.10 -4.79 -0.30
C LEU A 26 0.10 -6.32 -0.17
N THR A 27 -0.22 -6.81 1.02
CA THR A 27 -0.41 -8.25 1.23
C THR A 27 -1.57 -8.76 0.37
N PRO A 28 -1.60 -10.05 0.00
CA PRO A 28 -2.70 -10.62 -0.78
C PRO A 28 -4.09 -10.40 -0.13
N GLN A 29 -4.15 -10.35 1.20
CA GLN A 29 -5.38 -10.07 1.93
C GLN A 29 -5.81 -8.60 1.78
N GLN A 30 -4.88 -7.66 1.85
CA GLN A 30 -5.17 -6.23 1.62
C GLN A 30 -5.62 -5.99 0.17
N CYS A 31 -4.99 -6.65 -0.79
CA CYS A 31 -5.38 -6.58 -2.20
C CYS A 31 -6.76 -7.16 -2.55
N ARG A 32 -7.37 -7.95 -1.66
CA ARG A 32 -8.76 -8.40 -1.83
C ARG A 32 -9.78 -7.42 -1.25
N ALA A 33 -9.33 -6.55 -0.36
CA ALA A 33 -10.15 -5.54 0.29
C ALA A 33 -10.13 -4.18 -0.46
N TYR A 34 -9.30 -4.07 -1.50
CA TYR A 34 -9.00 -2.85 -2.24
C TYR A 34 -8.94 -3.16 -3.75
N PRO A 35 -9.45 -2.29 -4.64
CA PRO A 35 -10.36 -1.16 -4.41
C PRO A 35 -11.83 -1.61 -4.42
N PHE A 36 -12.71 -0.85 -3.76
CA PHE A 36 -14.18 -0.98 -3.76
C PHE A 36 -14.73 -2.41 -3.65
N VAL A 37 -14.92 -2.91 -2.42
CA VAL A 37 -15.58 -4.21 -2.19
C VAL A 37 -17.08 -4.03 -2.04
N ARG A 38 -17.85 -4.67 -2.92
CA ARG A 38 -19.31 -4.71 -2.85
C ARG A 38 -19.77 -5.20 -1.46
N PRO A 39 -20.51 -4.39 -0.69
CA PRO A 39 -21.03 -4.82 0.61
C PRO A 39 -21.99 -5.99 0.44
N LYS A 40 -21.94 -6.95 1.37
CA LYS A 40 -22.91 -8.05 1.47
C LYS A 40 -24.21 -7.65 2.20
N GLY A 41 -24.32 -6.40 2.63
CA GLY A 41 -25.44 -5.85 3.41
C GLY A 41 -25.59 -4.35 3.16
N PRO A 42 -26.31 -3.63 4.03
CA PRO A 42 -26.46 -2.18 3.92
C PRO A 42 -25.10 -1.48 3.91
N LEU A 43 -24.97 -0.44 3.08
CA LEU A 43 -23.80 0.41 3.08
C LEU A 43 -23.70 1.14 4.42
N THR A 44 -22.55 1.03 5.09
CA THR A 44 -22.29 1.76 6.33
C THR A 44 -21.54 3.05 6.04
N HIS A 45 -21.71 4.07 6.89
CA HIS A 45 -20.97 5.32 6.76
C HIS A 45 -19.45 5.09 6.77
N LYS A 46 -18.96 4.14 7.57
CA LYS A 46 -17.54 3.78 7.58
C LYS A 46 -17.07 3.28 6.22
N MET A 47 -17.81 2.36 5.60
CA MET A 47 -17.44 1.82 4.29
C MET A 47 -17.41 2.91 3.21
N LEU A 48 -18.41 3.80 3.23
CA LEU A 48 -18.45 4.94 2.32
C LEU A 48 -17.23 5.85 2.49
N MET A 49 -16.84 6.15 3.73
CA MET A 49 -15.69 7.01 4.01
C MET A 49 -14.36 6.33 3.67
N ASP A 50 -14.25 5.01 3.86
CA ASP A 50 -13.07 4.25 3.44
C ASP A 50 -12.93 4.33 1.89
N GLU A 51 -14.02 4.09 1.15
CA GLU A 51 -14.07 4.21 -0.32
C GLU A 51 -13.78 5.63 -0.83
N LEU A 52 -14.31 6.65 -0.15
CA LEU A 52 -14.04 8.05 -0.47
C LEU A 52 -12.56 8.39 -0.26
N SER A 53 -11.98 7.94 0.86
CA SER A 53 -10.56 8.16 1.16
C SER A 53 -9.65 7.54 0.09
N GLU A 54 -10.03 6.40 -0.49
CA GLU A 54 -9.30 5.80 -1.60
C GLU A 54 -9.30 6.70 -2.85
N LEU A 55 -10.44 7.28 -3.21
CA LEU A 55 -10.56 8.24 -4.32
C LEU A 55 -9.77 9.53 -4.06
N GLU A 56 -9.88 10.08 -2.85
CA GLU A 56 -9.12 11.26 -2.44
C GLU A 56 -7.60 11.00 -2.50
N SER A 57 -7.15 9.76 -2.21
CA SER A 57 -5.74 9.37 -2.33
C SER A 57 -5.17 9.45 -3.74
N VAL A 58 -6.03 9.58 -4.75
CA VAL A 58 -5.66 9.79 -6.17
C VAL A 58 -6.13 11.13 -6.73
N GLY A 59 -6.57 12.03 -5.85
CA GLY A 59 -6.87 13.43 -6.15
C GLY A 59 -8.33 13.75 -6.50
N TYR A 60 -9.28 12.89 -6.12
CA TYR A 60 -10.69 13.28 -6.11
C TYR A 60 -10.94 14.30 -5.00
N GLU A 61 -11.69 15.36 -5.28
CA GLU A 61 -12.03 16.39 -4.29
C GLU A 61 -13.57 16.51 -4.20
N PRO A 62 -14.21 15.80 -3.25
CA PRO A 62 -15.67 15.81 -3.13
C PRO A 62 -16.23 17.18 -2.73
N SER A 63 -15.42 18.06 -2.16
CA SER A 63 -15.84 19.39 -1.71
C SER A 63 -15.77 20.47 -2.80
N ALA A 64 -15.34 20.12 -4.02
CA ALA A 64 -15.19 21.05 -5.15
C ALA A 64 -16.50 21.72 -5.61
N GLY A 65 -17.66 21.19 -5.21
CA GLY A 65 -18.96 21.80 -5.53
C GLY A 65 -19.20 21.94 -7.04
N ASP A 66 -19.69 23.11 -7.47
CA ASP A 66 -19.97 23.42 -8.88
C ASP A 66 -18.70 23.64 -9.73
N GLU A 67 -17.53 23.74 -9.09
CA GLU A 67 -16.23 23.79 -9.77
C GLU A 67 -15.73 22.38 -10.15
N GLY A 68 -16.32 21.35 -9.52
CA GLY A 68 -16.06 19.94 -9.82
C GLY A 68 -16.68 19.56 -11.15
N ASN A 69 -15.87 19.01 -12.05
CA ASN A 69 -16.24 18.69 -13.42
C ASN A 69 -17.13 17.43 -13.50
N TYR A 70 -18.06 17.28 -12.56
CA TYR A 70 -18.82 16.06 -12.35
C TYR A 70 -19.65 15.69 -13.60
N PRO A 71 -19.58 14.44 -14.07
CA PRO A 71 -18.93 13.28 -13.45
C PRO A 71 -17.48 12.99 -13.91
N ASP A 72 -16.87 13.81 -14.77
CA ASP A 72 -15.56 13.51 -15.39
C ASP A 72 -14.43 13.39 -14.35
N ASP A 73 -14.52 14.13 -13.26
CA ASP A 73 -13.56 14.14 -12.16
C ASP A 73 -13.54 12.82 -11.37
N ILE A 74 -14.71 12.28 -11.04
CA ILE A 74 -14.83 10.98 -10.37
C ILE A 74 -14.43 9.83 -11.30
N ASP A 75 -14.77 9.89 -12.59
CA ASP A 75 -14.35 8.88 -13.58
C ASP A 75 -12.82 8.87 -13.74
N THR A 76 -12.22 10.07 -13.79
CA THR A 76 -10.76 10.24 -13.83
C THR A 76 -10.10 9.68 -12.57
N ALA A 77 -10.64 9.97 -11.39
CA ALA A 77 -10.13 9.45 -10.13
C ALA A 77 -10.23 7.92 -10.06
N GLN A 78 -11.36 7.33 -10.46
CA GLN A 78 -11.51 5.87 -10.51
C GLN A 78 -10.45 5.21 -11.41
N ALA A 79 -10.19 5.79 -12.60
CA ALA A 79 -9.15 5.29 -13.49
C ALA A 79 -7.75 5.33 -12.86
N LYS A 80 -7.40 6.44 -12.19
CA LYS A 80 -6.13 6.57 -11.43
C LYS A 80 -6.06 5.56 -10.29
N LEU A 81 -7.16 5.34 -9.56
CA LEU A 81 -7.21 4.36 -8.48
C LEU A 81 -6.97 2.95 -8.98
N MET A 82 -7.56 2.58 -10.13
CA MET A 82 -7.28 1.28 -10.74
C MET A 82 -5.82 1.13 -11.17
N GLN A 83 -5.17 2.21 -11.61
CA GLN A 83 -3.74 2.18 -11.91
C GLN A 83 -2.90 1.94 -10.65
N LYS A 84 -3.22 2.64 -9.56
CA LYS A 84 -2.59 2.43 -8.24
C LYS A 84 -2.78 1.00 -7.75
N TYR A 85 -4.00 0.46 -7.84
CA TYR A 85 -4.26 -0.95 -7.53
C TYR A 85 -3.38 -1.92 -8.30
N ARG A 86 -3.25 -1.75 -9.62
CA ARG A 86 -2.40 -2.63 -10.43
C ARG A 86 -0.94 -2.57 -9.96
N HIS A 87 -0.44 -1.39 -9.65
CA HIS A 87 0.91 -1.23 -9.11
C HIS A 87 1.07 -1.95 -7.77
N ASP A 88 0.16 -1.69 -6.82
CA ASP A 88 0.27 -2.14 -5.43
C ASP A 88 0.02 -3.65 -5.25
N CYS A 89 -0.79 -4.25 -6.13
CA CYS A 89 -1.28 -5.63 -5.97
C CYS A 89 -0.85 -6.60 -7.07
N LEU A 90 -0.72 -6.15 -8.34
CA LEU A 90 -0.33 -7.03 -9.44
C LEU A 90 1.20 -7.06 -9.64
N GLY A 91 1.89 -5.95 -9.35
CA GLY A 91 3.36 -5.91 -9.34
C GLY A 91 3.96 -6.72 -8.19
N ALA A 92 3.29 -6.71 -7.03
CA ALA A 92 3.61 -7.48 -5.83
C ALA A 92 3.57 -9.00 -6.02
N SER A 93 2.53 -9.48 -6.71
CA SER A 93 2.22 -10.91 -6.80
C SER A 93 3.24 -11.69 -7.64
N GLN A 94 3.95 -11.02 -8.57
CA GLN A 94 4.93 -11.68 -9.44
C GLN A 94 6.28 -11.92 -8.76
N THR A 95 6.63 -11.14 -7.74
CA THR A 95 7.90 -11.28 -7.02
C THR A 95 7.88 -12.45 -6.03
N THR A 96 6.72 -12.79 -5.47
CA THR A 96 6.57 -13.87 -4.48
C THR A 96 6.67 -15.27 -5.10
N THR A 97 6.26 -15.45 -6.37
CA THR A 97 6.29 -16.76 -7.04
C THR A 97 7.68 -17.17 -7.54
N ALA A 98 8.65 -16.24 -7.61
CA ALA A 98 10.00 -16.52 -8.09
C ALA A 98 10.97 -17.02 -6.99
N ASN A 99 10.50 -17.16 -5.74
CA ASN A 99 11.38 -17.47 -4.61
C ASN A 99 10.78 -18.54 -3.68
N GLN A 100 10.49 -19.73 -4.22
CA GLN A 100 10.16 -20.90 -3.41
C GLN A 100 10.94 -22.13 -3.92
N PRO A 101 11.75 -22.80 -3.06
CA PRO A 101 12.50 -24.01 -3.41
C PRO A 101 11.61 -25.23 -3.64
#